data_AF-A0A9D4H2P8-F1
#
_entry.id   AF-A0A9D4H2P8-F1
#
_cell.length_a   1.000
_cell.length_b   1.000
_cell.length_c   1.000
_cell.angle_alpha   90.00
_cell.angle_beta   90.00
_cell.angle_gamma   90.00
#
_symmetry.space_group_name_H-M   'P 1'
#
loop_
_entity.id
_entity.type
_entity.pdbx_description
1 polymer ?
#
loop_
_entity_poly.entity_id
_entity_poly.type
_entity_poly.pdbx_seq_one_letter_code
_entity_poly.pdbx_strand_id
1 'polypeptide(L)'
;MHVSLCLVFVCLLGIARSASTPCPNGEVLVDCPVNPCARYICLSPADLKCEPNYCGECTRMWYSGTEPATCWIEDVTSIDG
;
A
#
# COMPACT_ATOMS: atom_id res chain seq x y z
N MET A 1 17.98 24.54 -40.94
CA MET A 1 18.38 23.26 -40.30
C MET A 1 18.51 23.50 -38.79
N HIS A 2 17.41 23.59 -38.04
CA HIS A 2 17.45 23.94 -36.61
C HIS A 2 16.24 23.36 -35.85
N VAL A 3 15.86 22.12 -36.18
CA VAL A 3 14.74 21.42 -35.51
C VAL A 3 15.21 20.13 -34.82
N SER A 4 16.49 19.76 -35.00
CA SER A 4 16.98 18.43 -34.62
C SER A 4 17.61 18.32 -33.23
N LEU A 5 17.84 19.44 -32.50
CA LEU A 5 18.56 19.39 -31.21
C LEU A 5 17.64 19.50 -29.98
N CYS A 6 16.48 20.15 -30.09
CA CYS A 6 15.53 20.26 -28.97
C CYS A 6 14.76 18.96 -28.69
N LEU A 7 14.43 18.18 -29.72
CA LEU A 7 13.63 16.94 -29.55
C LEU A 7 14.42 15.80 -28.90
N VAL A 8 15.75 15.76 -29.08
CA VAL A 8 16.60 14.70 -28.52
C VAL A 8 16.79 14.87 -27.01
N PHE A 9 16.83 16.13 -26.51
CA PHE A 9 17.00 16.41 -25.09
C PHE A 9 15.76 16.05 -24.25
N VAL A 10 14.55 16.16 -24.82
CA VAL A 10 13.30 15.82 -24.12
C VAL A 10 13.11 14.30 -23.99
N CYS A 11 13.71 13.49 -24.87
CA CYS A 11 13.65 12.04 -24.78
C CYS A 11 14.71 11.41 -23.85
N LEU A 12 15.86 12.07 -23.63
CA LEU A 12 16.90 11.60 -22.71
C LEU A 12 16.62 11.97 -21.25
N LEU A 13 15.72 12.92 -21.01
CA LEU A 13 14.96 12.96 -19.76
C LEU A 13 13.92 11.84 -19.81
N GLY A 14 14.43 10.61 -19.80
CA GLY A 14 13.68 9.45 -19.37
C GLY A 14 13.22 9.73 -17.95
N ILE A 15 12.08 10.42 -17.83
CA ILE A 15 11.22 10.27 -16.68
C ILE A 15 10.74 8.84 -16.81
N ALA A 16 11.56 7.92 -16.28
CA ALA A 16 11.04 6.72 -15.67
C ALA A 16 9.98 7.25 -14.70
N ARG A 17 8.74 7.33 -15.19
CA ARG A 17 7.59 7.37 -14.32
C ARG A 17 7.68 6.04 -13.62
N SER A 18 8.38 6.03 -12.48
CA SER A 18 8.15 5.04 -11.46
C SER A 18 6.64 5.04 -11.34
N ALA A 19 6.01 3.98 -11.82
CA ALA A 19 4.64 3.69 -11.47
C ALA A 19 4.69 3.35 -9.98
N SER A 20 4.92 4.35 -9.13
CA SER A 20 4.33 4.35 -7.81
C SER A 20 2.85 4.32 -8.12
N THR A 21 2.25 3.12 -8.08
CA THR A 21 0.81 2.97 -8.25
C THR A 21 0.18 4.00 -7.32
N PRO A 22 -0.39 5.08 -7.87
CA PRO A 22 -0.89 6.15 -7.02
C PRO A 22 -2.00 5.55 -6.19
N CYS A 23 -2.04 5.92 -4.91
CA CYS A 23 -3.13 5.52 -4.05
C CYS A 23 -4.45 6.00 -4.68
N PRO A 24 -5.53 5.20 -4.56
CA PRO A 24 -6.74 5.38 -5.35
C PRO A 24 -7.40 6.75 -5.16
N ASN A 25 -7.20 7.42 -4.03
CA ASN A 25 -7.77 8.75 -3.77
C ASN A 25 -6.69 9.86 -3.71
N GLY A 26 -5.50 9.60 -4.27
CA GLY A 26 -4.41 10.57 -4.31
C GLY A 26 -3.60 10.69 -3.01
N GLU A 27 -3.76 9.73 -2.09
CA GLU A 27 -2.92 9.63 -0.91
C GLU A 27 -1.44 9.35 -1.28
N VAL A 28 -0.53 9.68 -0.37
CA VAL A 28 0.88 9.33 -0.52
C VAL A 28 1.09 7.90 -0.04
N LEU A 29 1.86 7.12 -0.80
CA LEU A 29 2.30 5.81 -0.36
C LEU A 29 3.35 5.98 0.76
N VAL A 30 3.09 5.38 1.91
CA VAL A 30 3.96 5.42 3.09
C VAL A 30 4.80 4.16 3.16
N ASP A 31 6.09 4.33 3.43
CA ASP A 31 6.98 3.21 3.75
C ASP A 31 6.85 2.84 5.24
N CYS A 32 6.40 1.62 5.51
CA CYS A 32 6.12 1.16 6.86
C CYS A 32 7.22 0.21 7.35
N PRO A 33 7.79 0.44 8.55
CA PRO A 33 8.88 -0.38 9.07
C PRO A 33 8.44 -1.83 9.37
N VAL A 34 7.14 -2.04 9.60
CA VAL A 34 6.54 -3.34 9.86
C VAL A 34 5.26 -3.43 9.04
N ASN A 35 4.99 -4.61 8.47
CA ASN A 35 3.73 -4.88 7.80
C ASN A 35 2.56 -4.71 8.80
N PRO A 36 1.56 -3.85 8.52
CA PRO A 36 0.42 -3.59 9.41
C PRO A 36 -0.38 -4.82 9.84
N CYS A 37 -0.30 -5.92 9.07
CA CYS A 37 -0.95 -7.19 9.38
C CYS A 37 -0.06 -8.18 10.15
N ALA A 38 1.25 -7.94 10.25
CA ALA A 38 2.21 -8.94 10.76
C ALA A 38 1.96 -9.40 12.20
N ARG A 39 1.24 -8.61 13.00
CA ARG A 39 1.00 -8.87 14.43
C ARG A 39 -0.48 -8.95 14.80
N TYR A 40 -1.38 -8.92 13.83
CA TYR A 40 -2.81 -8.84 14.10
C TYR A 40 -3.52 -10.04 13.50
N ILE A 41 -4.34 -10.69 14.31
CA ILE A 41 -5.23 -11.77 13.90
C ILE A 41 -6.65 -11.37 14.29
N CYS A 42 -7.60 -11.58 13.38
CA CYS A 42 -9.01 -11.43 13.72
C CYS A 42 -9.54 -12.72 14.35
N LEU A 43 -9.97 -12.66 15.60
CA LEU A 43 -10.57 -13.80 16.31
C LEU A 43 -12.08 -13.92 16.05
N SER A 44 -12.74 -12.82 15.67
CA SER A 44 -14.16 -12.84 15.37
C SER A 44 -14.56 -11.76 14.35
N PRO A 45 -15.10 -12.15 13.18
CA PRO A 45 -15.20 -13.53 12.69
C PRO A 45 -13.81 -14.10 12.34
N ALA A 46 -13.59 -15.40 12.59
CA ALA A 46 -12.27 -16.02 12.57
C ALA A 46 -11.67 -16.23 11.15
N ASP A 47 -12.45 -15.98 10.10
CA ASP A 47 -12.11 -16.21 8.70
C ASP A 47 -11.76 -14.93 7.93
N LEU A 48 -11.60 -13.79 8.61
CA LEU A 48 -11.20 -12.56 7.96
C LEU A 48 -9.72 -12.57 7.57
N LYS A 49 -9.46 -12.17 6.32
CA LYS A 49 -8.12 -11.95 5.80
C LYS A 49 -7.69 -10.51 6.09
N CYS A 50 -6.48 -10.35 6.62
CA CYS A 50 -5.85 -9.05 6.77
C CYS A 50 -5.13 -8.65 5.48
N GLU A 51 -5.36 -7.44 4.99
CA GLU A 51 -4.57 -6.82 3.93
C GLU A 51 -3.97 -5.50 4.43
N PRO A 52 -2.65 -5.29 4.23
CA PRO A 52 -2.01 -4.05 4.65
C PRO A 52 -2.37 -2.93 3.68
N ASN A 53 -2.71 -1.78 4.23
CA ASN A 53 -2.87 -0.54 3.49
C ASN A 53 -1.70 0.40 3.83
N TYR A 54 -1.01 0.82 2.78
CA TYR A 54 0.14 1.73 2.86
C TYR A 54 -0.20 3.14 2.33
N CYS A 55 -1.46 3.36 1.93
CA CYS A 55 -1.91 4.63 1.40
C CYS A 55 -2.33 5.56 2.53
N GLY A 56 -1.65 6.70 2.65
CA GLY A 56 -1.85 7.72 3.69
C GLY A 56 -1.16 7.38 5.01
N GLU A 57 -1.36 6.17 5.52
CA GLU A 57 -0.82 5.68 6.79
C GLU A 57 -0.55 4.17 6.74
N CYS A 58 0.14 3.65 7.76
CA CYS A 58 0.37 2.21 7.97
C CYS A 58 -0.83 1.55 8.64
N THR A 59 -1.90 1.29 7.89
CA THR A 59 -3.13 0.70 8.42
C THR A 59 -3.37 -0.72 7.91
N ARG A 60 -4.26 -1.44 8.58
CA ARG A 60 -4.72 -2.76 8.16
C ARG A 60 -6.20 -2.70 7.80
N MET A 61 -6.60 -3.49 6.83
CA MET A 61 -8.00 -3.67 6.44
C MET A 61 -8.34 -5.16 6.51
N TRP A 62 -9.57 -5.46 6.93
CA TRP A 62 -10.06 -6.84 7.06
C TRP A 62 -11.04 -7.15 5.94
N TYR A 63 -10.98 -8.37 5.41
CA TYR A 63 -11.80 -8.83 4.29
C TYR A 63 -12.40 -10.20 4.54
N SER A 64 -13.67 -10.39 4.18
CA SER A 64 -14.27 -11.71 4.02
C SER A 64 -14.36 -12.00 2.52
N GLY A 65 -13.50 -12.88 2.01
CA GLY A 65 -13.33 -13.06 0.58
C GLY A 65 -12.80 -11.80 -0.10
N THR A 66 -13.61 -11.18 -0.95
CA THR A 66 -13.26 -9.92 -1.68
C THR A 66 -13.95 -8.68 -1.11
N GLU A 67 -14.77 -8.84 -0.06
CA GLU A 67 -15.55 -7.75 0.51
C GLU A 67 -14.89 -7.23 1.80
N PRO A 68 -14.83 -5.90 2.02
CA PRO A 68 -14.39 -5.34 3.29
C PRO A 68 -15.30 -5.81 4.42
N ALA A 69 -14.70 -6.22 5.54
CA ALA A 69 -15.39 -6.70 6.72
C ALA A 69 -14.83 -6.04 7.98
N THR A 70 -15.62 -6.05 9.05
CA THR A 70 -15.19 -5.56 10.36
C THR A 70 -14.76 -6.72 11.23
N CYS A 71 -13.54 -6.65 11.75
CA CYS A 71 -13.12 -7.50 12.85
C CYS A 71 -13.64 -6.92 14.18
N TRP A 72 -14.27 -7.73 15.01
CA TRP A 72 -14.82 -7.32 16.31
C TRP A 72 -13.85 -7.57 17.46
N ILE A 73 -13.05 -8.64 17.33
CA ILE A 73 -12.08 -9.06 18.34
C ILE A 73 -10.75 -9.30 17.64
N GLU A 74 -9.78 -8.45 17.93
CA GLU A 74 -8.42 -8.57 17.42
C GLU A 74 -7.49 -9.08 18.52
N ASP A 75 -6.60 -9.99 18.16
CA ASP A 75 -5.47 -10.38 18.99
C ASP A 75 -4.19 -9.76 18.42
N VAL A 76 -3.41 -9.13 19.29
CA VAL A 76 -2.06 -8.68 18.93
C VAL A 76 -1.12 -9.78 19.36
N THR A 77 -0.53 -10.48 18.39
CA THR A 77 0.53 -11.44 18.71
C THR A 77 1.72 -10.64 19.24
N SER A 78 1.83 -10.52 20.56
CA SER A 78 2.95 -9.89 21.25
C SER A 78 4.21 -10.71 20.94
N ILE A 79 5.07 -10.17 20.09
CA ILE A 79 6.48 -10.57 20.09
C ILE A 79 7.18 -9.50 20.91
N ASP A 80 7.10 -9.65 22.24
CA ASP A 80 8.12 -9.10 23.12
C ASP A 80 9.43 -9.81 22.75
N GLY A 81 10.28 -9.10 22.02
CA GLY A 81 11.68 -9.43 21.80
C GLY A 81 12.53 -8.41 22.53
#